data_AF-A0A7W8SXY3-F1
#
_entry.id   AF-A0A7W8SXY3-F1
#
_cell.length_a   1.000
_cell.length_b   1.000
_cell.length_c   1.000
_cell.angle_alpha   90.00
_cell.angle_beta   90.00
_cell.angle_gamma   90.00
#
_symmetry.space_group_name_H-M   'P 1'
#
loop_
_entity.id
_entity.type
_entity.pdbx_description
1 polymer ?
#
loop_
_entity_poly.entity_id
_entity_poly.type
_entity_poly.pdbx_seq_one_letter_code
_entity_poly.pdbx_strand_id
1 'polypeptide(L)'
;MDEMLASTHQTPIRITSKSIADPSGKAGTSVKDLVITALAQMSERSKTFQFVDYEINLVQQDTVQYLSSLLLGMNAMNIEPPQVYVSGAVSYIDENVVGKRRSLGTSADGSIRGHEFSTDLAYDGDVHASIIALELHLGELRTRTLVPGIYAANSAIVAKSGSGIEGGGTIFKTGVQFSLSNDHSQGSGLALRSLVDLGMIELVGKWLKLPYWQCLSLNEAAPEFQRELRTWYDAATPAYLTMLAQTVLRRETYYDGPVDGISSTELKAAIAEFQMDQDIPSTGLLSFPTYQAMLAKRVPVDVHGNVQKVDLSAVAPASDALSLKEGGQGPIDVTLSAEGGDHPRVGDELNLDVRLNRSAALRCYYEDASHTVTQIYPNPFEPMSEVQAYSSTSIPVKDKRFSIRFEKPGHEEVLCFAANASVFEHLPSELKGPGLETITGFPALVDITNAMLALNAPSLSVGRLNVAVGSR
;
A
#
# COMPACT_ATOMS: atom_id res chain seq x y z
N MET A 1 7.54 -4.24 -10.96
CA MET A 1 6.40 -4.23 -11.89
C MET A 1 6.42 -3.03 -12.83
N ASP A 2 6.45 -1.80 -12.32
CA ASP A 2 6.44 -0.56 -13.12
C ASP A 2 7.52 -0.51 -14.21
N GLU A 3 8.72 -1.00 -13.92
CA GLU A 3 9.79 -1.10 -14.92
C GLU A 3 9.45 -2.04 -16.08
N MET A 4 8.80 -3.17 -15.78
CA MET A 4 8.33 -4.10 -16.80
C MET A 4 7.25 -3.43 -17.65
N LEU A 5 6.32 -2.72 -17.03
CA LEU A 5 5.27 -1.99 -17.75
C LEU A 5 5.87 -0.89 -18.65
N ALA A 6 6.85 -0.13 -18.17
CA ALA A 6 7.53 0.89 -18.96
C ALA A 6 8.18 0.30 -20.23
N SER A 7 8.75 -0.92 -20.14
CA SER A 7 9.38 -1.61 -21.29
C SER A 7 8.38 -2.05 -22.37
N THR A 8 7.09 -2.15 -22.05
CA THR A 8 6.08 -2.63 -22.99
C THR A 8 5.51 -1.55 -23.91
N HIS A 9 5.80 -0.26 -23.65
CA HIS A 9 5.26 0.87 -24.42
C HIS A 9 3.74 0.83 -24.65
N GLN A 10 2.99 0.30 -23.68
CA GLN A 10 1.53 0.25 -23.75
C GLN A 10 0.94 1.66 -23.81
N THR A 11 -0.08 1.85 -24.63
CA THR A 11 -0.92 3.04 -24.52
C THR A 11 -1.62 3.04 -23.16
N PRO A 12 -1.86 4.22 -22.53
CA PRO A 12 -2.55 4.28 -21.25
C PRO A 12 -3.86 3.48 -21.27
N ILE A 13 -3.97 2.55 -20.33
CA ILE A 13 -5.10 1.65 -20.16
C ILE A 13 -6.02 2.27 -19.12
N ARG A 14 -7.26 2.51 -19.53
CA ARG A 14 -8.31 2.95 -18.61
C ARG A 14 -8.92 1.76 -17.90
N ILE A 15 -8.81 1.75 -16.59
CA ILE A 15 -9.24 0.65 -15.73
C ILE A 15 -10.12 1.18 -14.60
N THR A 16 -11.10 0.38 -14.19
CA THR A 16 -11.90 0.67 -12.99
C THR A 16 -11.97 -0.56 -12.08
N SER A 17 -12.62 -0.44 -10.93
CA SER A 17 -12.83 -1.55 -10.01
C SER A 17 -14.26 -1.53 -9.49
N LYS A 18 -14.92 -2.69 -9.53
CA LYS A 18 -16.18 -2.90 -8.83
C LYS A 18 -15.94 -2.86 -7.32
N SER A 19 -17.01 -2.63 -6.55
CA SER A 19 -16.97 -2.98 -5.12
C SER A 19 -16.60 -4.46 -4.97
N ILE A 20 -15.58 -4.70 -4.15
CA ILE A 20 -15.07 -6.03 -3.84
C ILE A 20 -15.73 -6.44 -2.54
N ALA A 21 -16.61 -7.43 -2.60
CA ALA A 21 -17.42 -7.81 -1.44
C ALA A 21 -16.55 -8.42 -0.35
N ASP A 22 -16.82 -8.04 0.90
CA ASP A 22 -16.40 -8.76 2.09
C ASP A 22 -17.64 -9.25 2.85
N PRO A 23 -18.16 -10.44 2.52
CA PRO A 23 -19.32 -11.01 3.21
C PRO A 23 -19.07 -11.27 4.69
N SER A 24 -17.81 -11.34 5.12
CA SER A 24 -17.46 -11.56 6.53
C SER A 24 -17.69 -10.30 7.37
N GLY A 25 -17.59 -9.11 6.76
CA GLY A 25 -17.66 -7.82 7.44
C GLY A 25 -16.48 -7.56 8.39
N LYS A 26 -15.43 -8.38 8.34
CA LYS A 26 -14.31 -8.40 9.29
C LYS A 26 -13.02 -7.84 8.73
N ALA A 27 -12.96 -7.56 7.43
CA ALA A 27 -11.74 -7.04 6.81
C ALA A 27 -11.42 -5.60 7.21
N GLY A 28 -12.42 -4.82 7.62
CA GLY A 28 -12.27 -3.44 8.10
C GLY A 28 -11.64 -2.46 7.10
N THR A 29 -11.44 -2.88 5.85
CA THR A 29 -10.66 -2.18 4.83
C THR A 29 -11.37 -2.20 3.49
N SER A 30 -11.37 -1.07 2.77
CA SER A 30 -11.90 -0.98 1.42
C SER A 30 -10.94 -1.61 0.41
N VAL A 31 -11.27 -2.82 -0.04
CA VAL A 31 -10.45 -3.54 -1.03
C VAL A 31 -10.40 -2.81 -2.38
N LYS A 32 -11.44 -2.05 -2.74
CA LYS A 32 -11.45 -1.20 -3.95
C LYS A 32 -10.31 -0.16 -3.88
N ASP A 33 -10.13 0.48 -2.73
CA ASP A 33 -9.09 1.50 -2.55
C ASP A 33 -7.69 0.91 -2.52
N LEU A 34 -7.54 -0.31 -1.98
CA LEU A 34 -6.30 -1.07 -2.09
C LEU A 34 -5.96 -1.41 -3.55
N VAL A 35 -6.95 -1.78 -4.37
CA VAL A 35 -6.75 -2.01 -5.81
C VAL A 35 -6.32 -0.74 -6.53
N ILE A 36 -6.94 0.40 -6.23
CA ILE A 36 -6.56 1.71 -6.78
C ILE A 36 -5.10 2.01 -6.43
N THR A 37 -4.73 1.83 -5.16
CA THR A 37 -3.38 2.06 -4.66
C THR A 37 -2.37 1.16 -5.36
N ALA A 38 -2.67 -0.14 -5.47
CA ALA A 38 -1.80 -1.11 -6.14
C ALA A 38 -1.57 -0.74 -7.61
N LEU A 39 -2.63 -0.35 -8.34
CA LEU A 39 -2.54 0.09 -9.74
C LEU A 39 -1.71 1.36 -9.91
N ALA A 40 -1.90 2.34 -9.01
CA ALA A 40 -1.15 3.59 -9.02
C ALA A 40 0.35 3.34 -8.75
N GLN A 41 0.68 2.56 -7.73
CA GLN A 41 2.06 2.23 -7.37
C GLN A 41 2.75 1.42 -8.47
N MET A 42 2.07 0.44 -9.07
CA MET A 42 2.70 -0.37 -10.11
C MET A 42 2.86 0.36 -11.45
N SER A 43 2.28 1.54 -11.63
CA SER A 43 2.35 2.31 -12.88
C SER A 43 2.76 3.76 -12.69
N GLU A 44 3.47 4.06 -11.60
CA GLU A 44 3.85 5.43 -11.21
C GLU A 44 4.72 6.10 -12.28
N ARG A 45 5.74 5.40 -12.81
CA ARG A 45 6.64 5.90 -13.87
C ARG A 45 6.10 5.58 -15.25
N SER A 46 5.59 4.37 -15.48
CA SER A 46 5.14 3.93 -16.80
C SER A 46 3.87 4.64 -17.26
N LYS A 47 3.08 5.17 -16.32
CA LYS A 47 1.75 5.75 -16.55
C LYS A 47 0.82 4.81 -17.34
N THR A 48 1.03 3.49 -17.19
CA THR A 48 0.28 2.48 -17.95
C THR A 48 -1.18 2.44 -17.53
N PHE A 49 -1.52 2.68 -16.27
CA PHE A 49 -2.92 2.65 -15.81
C PHE A 49 -3.45 4.03 -15.48
N GLN A 50 -4.64 4.32 -16.00
CA GLN A 50 -5.45 5.45 -15.58
C GLN A 50 -6.70 4.90 -14.92
N PHE A 51 -6.80 5.08 -13.60
CA PHE A 51 -8.00 4.66 -12.89
C PHE A 51 -9.15 5.60 -13.25
N VAL A 52 -10.24 5.03 -13.75
CA VAL A 52 -11.47 5.76 -14.06
C VAL A 52 -12.45 5.49 -12.94
N ASP A 53 -12.82 6.56 -12.23
CA ASP A 53 -13.87 6.51 -11.23
C ASP A 53 -15.23 6.42 -11.92
N TYR A 54 -15.70 5.19 -12.06
CA TYR A 54 -16.86 4.85 -12.86
C TYR A 54 -17.85 4.04 -12.02
N GLU A 55 -18.76 4.72 -11.33
CA GLU A 55 -19.88 4.10 -10.62
C GLU A 55 -21.21 4.31 -11.35
N ILE A 56 -21.79 3.21 -11.84
CA ILE A 56 -23.06 3.21 -12.59
C ILE A 56 -24.28 3.13 -11.68
N ASN A 57 -24.09 2.67 -10.43
CA ASN A 57 -25.17 2.59 -9.48
C ASN A 57 -25.34 3.92 -8.75
N LEU A 58 -26.44 4.63 -9.02
CA LEU A 58 -26.81 5.90 -8.39
C LEU A 58 -26.80 5.86 -6.84
N VAL A 59 -27.00 4.69 -6.25
CA VAL A 59 -27.01 4.51 -4.78
C VAL A 59 -25.59 4.36 -4.22
N GLN A 60 -24.61 4.01 -5.06
CA GLN A 60 -23.21 3.84 -4.68
C GLN A 60 -22.33 5.01 -5.16
N GLN A 61 -22.88 5.97 -5.91
CA GLN A 61 -22.18 7.17 -6.33
C GLN A 61 -21.79 8.01 -5.11
N ASP A 62 -20.54 8.46 -5.09
CA ASP A 62 -20.05 9.35 -4.05
C ASP A 62 -20.44 10.81 -4.30
N THR A 63 -20.05 11.69 -3.38
CA THR A 63 -20.32 13.13 -3.46
C THR A 63 -19.68 13.78 -4.68
N VAL A 64 -18.51 13.31 -5.13
CA VAL A 64 -17.80 13.88 -6.28
C VAL A 64 -18.50 13.49 -7.58
N GLN A 65 -18.91 12.23 -7.73
CA GLN A 65 -19.64 11.74 -8.89
C GLN A 65 -21.03 12.37 -8.97
N TYR A 66 -21.72 12.50 -7.82
CA TYR A 66 -23.00 13.19 -7.73
C TYR A 66 -22.89 14.68 -8.07
N LEU A 67 -21.92 15.41 -7.48
CA LEU A 67 -21.72 16.83 -7.75
C LEU A 67 -21.23 17.09 -9.19
N SER A 68 -20.40 16.22 -9.75
CA SER A 68 -19.95 16.34 -11.14
C SER A 68 -21.13 16.17 -12.11
N SER A 69 -22.03 15.24 -11.83
CA SER A 69 -23.28 15.08 -12.61
C SER A 69 -24.21 16.30 -12.53
N LEU A 70 -24.25 16.96 -11.36
CA LEU A 70 -25.08 18.12 -11.09
C LEU A 70 -24.51 19.42 -11.67
N LEU A 71 -23.19 19.64 -11.55
CA LEU A 71 -22.52 20.91 -11.84
C LEU A 71 -22.03 21.04 -13.28
N LEU A 72 -21.59 19.96 -13.90
CA LEU A 72 -21.01 19.99 -15.24
C LEU A 72 -22.05 19.70 -16.33
N GLY A 73 -23.20 19.12 -15.97
CA GLY A 73 -24.19 18.63 -16.93
C GLY A 73 -23.67 17.41 -17.71
N MET A 74 -24.54 16.46 -18.03
CA MET A 74 -24.13 15.18 -18.66
C MET A 74 -23.37 15.34 -19.99
N ASN A 75 -23.49 16.49 -20.66
CA ASN A 75 -22.83 16.77 -21.94
C ASN A 75 -21.47 17.48 -21.82
N ALA A 76 -21.06 17.95 -20.64
CA ALA A 76 -19.72 18.55 -20.45
C ALA A 76 -18.70 17.58 -19.80
N MET A 77 -19.17 16.45 -19.28
CA MET A 77 -18.30 15.39 -18.76
C MET A 77 -17.87 14.46 -19.90
N ASN A 78 -16.65 14.66 -20.41
CA ASN A 78 -16.02 13.72 -21.34
C ASN A 78 -15.29 12.61 -20.56
N ILE A 79 -16.04 11.78 -19.82
CA ILE A 79 -15.47 10.60 -19.14
C ILE A 79 -15.37 9.48 -20.17
N GLU A 80 -14.16 9.22 -20.66
CA GLU A 80 -13.94 8.08 -21.54
C GLU A 80 -14.14 6.78 -20.76
N PRO A 81 -14.95 5.83 -21.27
CA PRO A 81 -15.25 4.61 -20.54
C PRO A 81 -13.98 3.78 -20.30
N PRO A 82 -13.88 3.10 -19.13
CA PRO A 82 -12.84 2.14 -18.90
C PRO A 82 -12.87 1.02 -19.95
N GLN A 83 -11.70 0.48 -20.29
CA GLN A 83 -11.61 -0.67 -21.19
C GLN A 83 -11.84 -1.97 -20.41
N VAL A 84 -11.32 -2.01 -19.18
CA VAL A 84 -11.35 -3.17 -18.30
C VAL A 84 -11.76 -2.79 -16.88
N TYR A 85 -12.24 -3.76 -16.11
CA TYR A 85 -12.54 -3.60 -14.70
C TYR A 85 -12.00 -4.76 -13.87
N VAL A 86 -11.62 -4.48 -12.63
CA VAL A 86 -11.29 -5.47 -11.61
C VAL A 86 -12.57 -5.86 -10.86
N SER A 87 -12.76 -7.15 -10.63
CA SER A 87 -13.86 -7.71 -9.82
C SER A 87 -13.31 -8.78 -8.90
N GLY A 88 -13.99 -9.06 -7.79
CA GLY A 88 -13.50 -10.06 -6.85
C GLY A 88 -14.31 -10.08 -5.56
N ALA A 89 -13.82 -10.86 -4.61
CA ALA A 89 -14.34 -10.92 -3.25
C ALA A 89 -13.27 -11.40 -2.27
N VAL A 90 -13.40 -10.99 -1.01
CA VAL A 90 -12.82 -11.74 0.11
C VAL A 90 -13.63 -13.03 0.22
N SER A 91 -13.07 -14.15 -0.26
CA SER A 91 -13.83 -15.38 -0.46
C SER A 91 -14.16 -16.08 0.86
N TYR A 92 -13.26 -16.02 1.85
CA TYR A 92 -13.55 -16.40 3.22
C TYR A 92 -12.54 -15.80 4.21
N ILE A 93 -12.99 -15.64 5.46
CA ILE A 93 -12.14 -15.39 6.64
C ILE A 93 -12.50 -16.45 7.68
N ASP A 94 -11.55 -17.33 8.00
CA ASP A 94 -11.69 -18.36 9.04
C ASP A 94 -10.83 -17.98 10.25
N GLU A 95 -11.41 -17.89 11.44
CA GLU A 95 -10.74 -17.42 12.66
C GLU A 95 -10.57 -18.55 13.67
N ASN A 96 -9.56 -18.46 14.54
CA ASN A 96 -9.28 -19.43 15.61
C ASN A 96 -8.89 -20.83 15.11
N VAL A 97 -8.14 -20.89 14.01
CA VAL A 97 -7.53 -22.14 13.54
C VAL A 97 -6.36 -22.50 14.47
N VAL A 98 -6.51 -23.57 15.26
CA VAL A 98 -5.49 -24.02 16.23
C VAL A 98 -4.48 -24.96 15.57
N GLY A 99 -3.18 -24.68 15.71
CA GLY A 99 -2.07 -25.53 15.26
C GLY A 99 -1.77 -26.67 16.26
N LYS A 100 -1.48 -27.88 15.76
CA LYS A 100 -1.14 -29.06 16.60
C LYS A 100 0.35 -29.08 16.96
N ARG A 101 0.68 -29.25 18.25
CA ARG A 101 2.04 -29.46 18.76
C ARG A 101 2.53 -30.88 18.44
N ARG A 102 3.75 -31.03 17.89
CA ARG A 102 4.50 -32.30 17.90
C ARG A 102 5.65 -32.16 18.91
N SER A 103 5.53 -32.83 20.05
CA SER A 103 6.54 -32.81 21.11
C SER A 103 7.48 -34.00 20.99
N LEU A 104 8.78 -33.74 20.74
CA LEU A 104 9.99 -34.30 21.37
C LEU A 104 11.18 -34.24 20.39
N GLY A 105 12.26 -33.57 20.82
CA GLY A 105 13.58 -33.59 20.19
C GLY A 105 13.89 -32.36 19.34
N THR A 106 14.73 -31.47 19.87
CA THR A 106 15.53 -30.41 19.20
C THR A 106 14.96 -29.78 17.92
N SER A 107 14.68 -28.47 17.98
CA SER A 107 13.97 -27.61 17.00
C SER A 107 12.46 -27.85 16.93
N ALA A 108 11.71 -26.95 17.57
CA ALA A 108 10.25 -26.94 17.53
C ALA A 108 9.78 -26.07 16.37
N ASP A 109 9.78 -26.63 15.16
CA ASP A 109 9.09 -26.04 14.02
C ASP A 109 7.58 -26.31 14.14
N GLY A 110 6.80 -25.24 14.24
CA GLY A 110 5.35 -25.29 14.32
C GLY A 110 4.77 -25.19 12.93
N SER A 111 4.10 -26.24 12.45
CA SER A 111 3.46 -26.24 11.13
C SER A 111 1.94 -26.11 11.22
N ILE A 112 1.38 -25.14 10.50
CA ILE A 112 -0.06 -25.06 10.24
C ILE A 112 -0.30 -25.50 8.79
N ARG A 113 -1.02 -26.62 8.61
CA ARG A 113 -1.32 -27.23 7.30
C ARG A 113 -0.10 -27.50 6.42
N GLY A 114 1.07 -27.81 7.00
CA GLY A 114 2.28 -28.16 6.25
C GLY A 114 3.19 -26.98 5.89
N HIS A 115 2.85 -25.76 6.33
CA HIS A 115 3.70 -24.58 6.18
C HIS A 115 4.43 -24.28 7.49
N GLU A 116 5.76 -24.19 7.42
CA GLU A 116 6.64 -23.88 8.56
C GLU A 116 6.44 -22.43 9.02
N PHE A 117 6.47 -22.21 10.32
CA PHE A 117 6.30 -20.91 10.94
C PHE A 117 7.53 -20.60 11.80
N SER A 118 8.03 -19.36 11.76
CA SER A 118 9.25 -19.00 12.47
C SER A 118 9.07 -19.20 13.99
N THR A 119 10.15 -19.70 14.60
CA THR A 119 10.24 -20.21 15.98
C THR A 119 10.03 -19.17 17.09
N ASP A 120 9.79 -17.91 16.74
CA ASP A 120 9.68 -16.79 17.69
C ASP A 120 8.26 -16.69 18.30
N LEU A 121 7.31 -17.48 17.79
CA LEU A 121 5.89 -17.40 18.17
C LEU A 121 5.42 -18.48 19.15
N ALA A 122 6.34 -19.31 19.65
CA ALA A 122 6.03 -20.53 20.42
C ALA A 122 6.49 -20.51 21.91
N TYR A 123 6.77 -19.33 22.48
CA TYR A 123 7.04 -19.21 23.91
C TYR A 123 5.72 -18.98 24.70
N ASP A 124 5.05 -20.11 25.00
CA ASP A 124 4.11 -20.30 26.13
C ASP A 124 2.67 -19.74 26.03
N GLY A 125 1.99 -19.90 24.88
CA GLY A 125 0.55 -19.61 24.76
C GLY A 125 -0.18 -20.35 23.63
N ASP A 126 -1.51 -20.45 23.72
CA ASP A 126 -2.37 -20.87 22.60
C ASP A 126 -2.21 -19.86 21.45
N VAL A 127 -1.83 -20.35 20.25
CA VAL A 127 -1.70 -19.51 19.04
C VAL A 127 -3.04 -19.50 18.31
N HIS A 128 -3.67 -18.33 18.25
CA HIS A 128 -4.89 -18.12 17.47
C HIS A 128 -4.51 -17.66 16.07
N ALA A 129 -4.83 -18.46 15.04
CA ALA A 129 -4.59 -18.09 13.65
C ALA A 129 -5.90 -17.81 12.89
N SER A 130 -5.83 -16.87 11.95
CA SER A 130 -6.91 -16.52 11.02
C SER A 130 -6.44 -16.71 9.58
N ILE A 131 -7.25 -17.34 8.73
CA ILE A 131 -6.98 -17.50 7.30
C ILE A 131 -7.86 -16.52 6.54
N ILE A 132 -7.25 -15.72 5.66
CA ILE A 132 -7.93 -14.78 4.78
C ILE A 132 -7.67 -15.21 3.35
N ALA A 133 -8.72 -15.33 2.54
CA ALA A 133 -8.62 -15.63 1.12
C ALA A 133 -9.23 -14.50 0.27
N LEU A 134 -8.51 -14.12 -0.77
CA LEU A 134 -8.89 -13.09 -1.72
C LEU A 134 -8.84 -13.65 -3.14
N GLU A 135 -9.92 -13.41 -3.89
CA GLU A 135 -10.03 -13.75 -5.29
C GLU A 135 -10.28 -12.48 -6.12
N LEU A 136 -9.47 -12.28 -7.16
CA LEU A 136 -9.56 -11.17 -8.10
C LEU A 136 -9.63 -11.69 -9.53
N HIS A 137 -10.41 -11.01 -10.35
CA HIS A 137 -10.67 -11.30 -11.76
C HIS A 137 -10.61 -10.01 -12.57
N LEU A 138 -10.25 -10.15 -13.85
CA LEU A 138 -10.33 -9.06 -14.82
C LEU A 138 -11.53 -9.26 -15.74
N GLY A 139 -12.27 -8.19 -16.04
CA GLY A 139 -13.35 -8.20 -17.03
C GLY A 139 -13.20 -7.09 -18.06
N GLU A 140 -13.77 -7.31 -19.24
CA GLU A 140 -13.88 -6.29 -20.29
C GLU A 140 -15.19 -5.50 -20.08
N LEU A 141 -15.10 -4.17 -19.99
CA LEU A 141 -16.26 -3.35 -19.64
C LEU A 141 -17.34 -3.37 -20.73
N ARG A 142 -16.93 -3.32 -22.00
CA ARG A 142 -17.83 -3.22 -23.16
C ARG A 142 -18.72 -4.46 -23.33
N THR A 143 -18.16 -5.65 -23.11
CA THR A 143 -18.85 -6.93 -23.25
C THR A 143 -19.42 -7.44 -21.94
N ARG A 144 -18.96 -6.87 -20.81
CA ARG A 144 -19.28 -7.30 -19.44
C ARG A 144 -18.94 -8.78 -19.18
N THR A 145 -17.93 -9.29 -19.87
CA THR A 145 -17.44 -10.65 -19.69
C THR A 145 -16.14 -10.65 -18.91
N LEU A 146 -15.98 -11.61 -17.99
CA LEU A 146 -14.69 -11.88 -17.36
C LEU A 146 -13.73 -12.49 -18.38
N VAL A 147 -12.46 -12.11 -18.31
CA VAL A 147 -11.42 -12.63 -19.19
C VAL A 147 -11.02 -14.04 -18.72
N PRO A 148 -11.28 -15.10 -19.49
CA PRO A 148 -10.99 -16.47 -19.06
C PRO A 148 -9.49 -16.66 -18.77
N GLY A 149 -9.18 -17.36 -17.67
CA GLY A 149 -7.81 -17.65 -17.26
C GLY A 149 -7.07 -16.47 -16.60
N ILE A 150 -7.66 -15.27 -16.56
CA ILE A 150 -7.07 -14.09 -15.92
C ILE A 150 -7.71 -13.88 -14.55
N TYR A 151 -7.15 -14.55 -13.55
CA TYR A 151 -7.55 -14.42 -12.16
C TYR A 151 -6.36 -14.59 -11.22
N ALA A 152 -6.50 -14.04 -10.01
CA ALA A 152 -5.59 -14.26 -8.88
C ALA A 152 -6.41 -14.81 -7.71
N ALA A 153 -5.93 -15.88 -7.09
CA ALA A 153 -6.58 -16.55 -5.97
C ALA A 153 -5.51 -16.85 -4.93
N ASN A 154 -5.47 -16.03 -3.88
CA ASN A 154 -4.40 -16.04 -2.89
C ASN A 154 -4.99 -16.10 -1.49
N SER A 155 -4.29 -16.75 -0.59
CA SER A 155 -4.66 -16.81 0.83
C SER A 155 -3.45 -16.58 1.72
N ALA A 156 -3.72 -15.96 2.87
CA ALA A 156 -2.75 -15.66 3.90
C ALA A 156 -3.22 -16.22 5.23
N ILE A 157 -2.28 -16.70 6.04
CA ILE A 157 -2.51 -16.99 7.45
C ILE A 157 -1.96 -15.85 8.30
N VAL A 158 -2.70 -15.45 9.32
CA VAL A 158 -2.35 -14.41 10.29
C VAL A 158 -2.41 -15.06 11.66
N ALA A 159 -1.27 -15.23 12.33
CA ALA A 159 -1.21 -15.83 13.66
C ALA A 159 -0.95 -14.78 14.74
N LYS A 160 -1.70 -14.90 15.85
CA LYS A 160 -1.61 -14.05 17.04
C LYS A 160 -1.18 -14.90 18.23
N SER A 161 -0.07 -14.53 18.88
CA SER A 161 0.36 -15.12 20.16
C SER A 161 -0.50 -14.58 21.31
N GLY A 162 -0.94 -15.47 22.21
CA GLY A 162 -1.82 -15.13 23.34
C GLY A 162 -1.16 -14.40 24.52
N SER A 163 0.18 -14.40 24.62
CA SER A 163 0.90 -13.87 25.81
C SER A 163 1.64 -12.55 25.59
N GLY A 164 1.53 -11.96 24.39
CA GLY A 164 2.17 -10.69 24.08
C GLY A 164 3.68 -10.84 23.86
N ILE A 165 4.10 -10.66 22.61
CA ILE A 165 5.27 -9.85 22.23
C ILE A 165 5.44 -9.83 20.70
N GLU A 166 5.07 -10.88 19.96
CA GLU A 166 5.15 -10.87 18.49
C GLU A 166 4.03 -11.74 17.86
N GLY A 167 3.50 -11.28 16.72
CA GLY A 167 2.59 -12.00 15.81
C GLY A 167 3.23 -12.13 14.42
N GLY A 168 2.77 -13.05 13.58
CA GLY A 168 3.33 -13.20 12.24
C GLY A 168 2.32 -13.79 11.27
N GLY A 169 2.44 -13.50 9.99
CA GLY A 169 1.61 -14.10 8.97
C GLY A 169 2.40 -14.51 7.74
N THR A 170 1.85 -15.46 6.97
CA THR A 170 2.50 -16.00 5.78
C THR A 170 1.50 -16.13 4.65
N ILE A 171 1.88 -15.75 3.43
CA ILE A 171 1.08 -16.02 2.23
C ILE A 171 1.41 -17.42 1.72
N PHE A 172 0.40 -18.28 1.58
CA PHE A 172 0.62 -19.70 1.27
C PHE A 172 1.29 -19.95 -0.08
N LYS A 173 0.92 -19.18 -1.10
CA LYS A 173 1.43 -19.36 -2.46
C LYS A 173 2.86 -18.87 -2.63
N THR A 174 3.23 -17.81 -1.92
CA THR A 174 4.51 -17.11 -2.14
C THR A 174 5.52 -17.31 -1.01
N GLY A 175 5.08 -17.78 0.16
CA GLY A 175 5.92 -17.92 1.35
C GLY A 175 6.33 -16.59 1.97
N VAL A 176 5.78 -15.45 1.50
CA VAL A 176 6.06 -14.12 2.05
C VAL A 176 5.60 -14.07 3.51
N GLN A 177 6.55 -13.84 4.42
CA GLN A 177 6.33 -13.70 5.85
C GLN A 177 6.23 -12.21 6.21
N PHE A 178 5.33 -11.86 7.11
CA PHE A 178 5.21 -10.51 7.65
C PHE A 178 5.11 -10.60 9.18
N SER A 179 5.86 -9.75 9.88
CA SER A 179 5.78 -9.63 11.34
C SER A 179 4.68 -8.65 11.73
N LEU A 180 3.92 -8.98 12.78
CA LEU A 180 2.92 -8.12 13.37
C LEU A 180 3.39 -7.73 14.77
N SER A 181 3.56 -6.43 15.01
CA SER A 181 3.76 -5.88 16.34
C SER A 181 2.43 -5.78 17.10
N ASN A 182 2.51 -5.60 18.42
CA ASN A 182 1.48 -5.84 19.44
C ASN A 182 0.22 -4.94 19.40
N ASP A 183 -0.22 -4.43 18.25
CA ASP A 183 -1.47 -3.68 18.14
C ASP A 183 -2.66 -4.60 17.87
N HIS A 184 -3.52 -4.70 18.89
CA HIS A 184 -4.77 -5.45 18.85
C HIS A 184 -5.76 -4.84 17.84
N SER A 185 -5.67 -5.22 16.56
CA SER A 185 -6.76 -5.22 15.53
C SER A 185 -6.24 -5.19 14.08
N GLN A 186 -4.94 -5.01 13.83
CA GLN A 186 -4.47 -4.67 12.47
C GLN A 186 -4.08 -5.85 11.56
N GLY A 187 -4.07 -7.09 12.06
CA GLY A 187 -3.50 -8.22 11.32
C GLY A 187 -4.24 -8.62 10.04
N SER A 188 -5.56 -8.44 10.00
CA SER A 188 -6.38 -8.76 8.81
C SER A 188 -6.24 -7.72 7.70
N GLY A 189 -6.12 -6.43 8.05
CA GLY A 189 -5.95 -5.34 7.08
C GLY A 189 -4.60 -5.42 6.35
N LEU A 190 -3.51 -5.68 7.09
CA LEU A 190 -2.18 -5.89 6.50
C LEU A 190 -2.15 -7.11 5.58
N ALA A 191 -2.72 -8.23 6.02
CA ALA A 191 -2.82 -9.44 5.19
C ALA A 191 -3.64 -9.18 3.92
N LEU A 192 -4.77 -8.48 4.03
CA LEU A 192 -5.61 -8.15 2.89
C LEU A 192 -4.90 -7.22 1.90
N ARG A 193 -4.17 -6.20 2.38
CA ARG A 193 -3.33 -5.35 1.53
C ARG A 193 -2.31 -6.17 0.75
N SER A 194 -1.56 -7.02 1.42
CA SER A 194 -0.56 -7.89 0.78
C SER A 194 -1.20 -8.84 -0.24
N LEU A 195 -2.38 -9.38 0.06
CA LEU A 195 -3.15 -10.20 -0.87
C LEU A 195 -3.62 -9.41 -2.11
N VAL A 196 -4.01 -8.14 -1.94
CA VAL A 196 -4.40 -7.26 -3.05
C VAL A 196 -3.18 -6.92 -3.91
N ASP A 197 -2.07 -6.49 -3.31
CA ASP A 197 -0.84 -6.13 -4.03
C ASP A 197 -0.33 -7.34 -4.85
N LEU A 198 -0.22 -8.50 -4.21
CA LEU A 198 0.11 -9.76 -4.87
C LEU A 198 -0.90 -10.09 -5.98
N GLY A 199 -2.20 -10.05 -5.66
CA GLY A 199 -3.26 -10.40 -6.60
C GLY A 199 -3.26 -9.51 -7.83
N MET A 200 -3.00 -8.21 -7.68
CA MET A 200 -2.93 -7.26 -8.78
C MET A 200 -1.67 -7.44 -9.63
N ILE A 201 -0.51 -7.71 -9.02
CA ILE A 201 0.72 -8.06 -9.76
C ILE A 201 0.49 -9.30 -10.61
N GLU A 202 -0.13 -10.34 -10.05
CA GLU A 202 -0.50 -11.54 -10.81
C GLU A 202 -1.49 -11.23 -11.93
N LEU A 203 -2.57 -10.50 -11.61
CA LEU A 203 -3.65 -10.24 -12.55
C LEU A 203 -3.15 -9.46 -13.77
N VAL A 204 -2.39 -8.39 -13.53
CA VAL A 204 -1.78 -7.59 -14.59
C VAL A 204 -0.71 -8.38 -15.32
N GLY A 205 0.11 -9.13 -14.58
CA GLY A 205 1.11 -10.04 -15.12
C GLY A 205 0.56 -11.02 -16.13
N LYS A 206 -0.48 -11.75 -15.74
CA LYS A 206 -1.19 -12.71 -16.59
C LYS A 206 -1.83 -12.05 -17.78
N TRP A 207 -2.47 -10.90 -17.57
CA TRP A 207 -3.17 -10.20 -18.63
C TRP A 207 -2.23 -9.67 -19.71
N LEU A 208 -1.12 -9.04 -19.31
CA LEU A 208 -0.13 -8.46 -20.20
C LEU A 208 0.98 -9.44 -20.59
N LYS A 209 0.90 -10.70 -20.13
CA LYS A 209 1.91 -11.76 -20.33
C LYS A 209 3.31 -11.32 -19.91
N LEU A 210 3.39 -10.69 -18.74
CA LEU A 210 4.63 -10.27 -18.10
C LEU A 210 5.10 -11.34 -17.10
N PRO A 211 6.42 -11.51 -16.92
CA PRO A 211 6.98 -12.46 -15.98
C PRO A 211 6.82 -11.99 -14.52
N TYR A 212 5.57 -11.95 -14.06
CA TYR A 212 5.18 -11.34 -12.78
C TYR A 212 5.79 -12.03 -11.56
N TRP A 213 6.12 -13.32 -11.66
CA TRP A 213 6.82 -14.09 -10.61
C TRP A 213 8.17 -13.48 -10.21
N GLN A 214 8.83 -12.75 -11.13
CA GLN A 214 10.06 -12.02 -10.82
C GLN A 214 9.82 -10.88 -9.83
N CYS A 215 8.61 -10.30 -9.80
CA CYS A 215 8.24 -9.30 -8.79
C CYS A 215 7.98 -9.91 -7.41
N LEU A 216 7.82 -11.23 -7.32
CA LEU A 216 7.36 -11.93 -6.12
C LEU A 216 8.50 -12.69 -5.42
N SER A 217 9.75 -12.54 -5.89
CA SER A 217 10.92 -13.30 -5.44
C SER A 217 10.70 -14.81 -5.41
N LEU A 218 9.82 -15.32 -6.28
CA LEU A 218 9.50 -16.74 -6.34
C LEU A 218 10.51 -17.48 -7.20
N ASN A 219 10.75 -18.74 -6.86
CA ASN A 219 11.59 -19.59 -7.68
C ASN A 219 10.99 -19.73 -9.09
N GLU A 220 11.69 -19.23 -10.11
CA GLU A 220 11.26 -19.34 -11.51
C GLU A 220 11.08 -20.80 -11.96
N ALA A 221 11.70 -21.75 -11.26
CA ALA A 221 11.55 -23.19 -11.50
C ALA A 221 10.26 -23.79 -10.91
N ALA A 222 9.39 -23.01 -10.26
CA ALA A 222 8.16 -23.53 -9.67
C ALA A 222 7.23 -24.13 -10.76
N PRO A 223 6.68 -25.35 -10.56
CA PRO A 223 5.90 -26.06 -11.58
C PRO A 223 4.66 -25.30 -12.09
N GLU A 224 4.05 -24.46 -11.27
CA GLU A 224 2.92 -23.60 -11.64
C GLU A 224 3.29 -22.54 -12.69
N PHE A 225 4.45 -21.88 -12.56
CA PHE A 225 4.90 -20.89 -13.53
C PHE A 225 5.36 -21.53 -14.82
N GLN A 226 6.03 -22.68 -14.72
CA GLN A 226 6.43 -23.44 -15.90
C GLN A 226 5.22 -23.90 -16.73
N ARG A 227 4.13 -24.31 -16.07
CA ARG A 227 2.86 -24.64 -16.73
C ARG A 227 2.19 -23.43 -17.37
N GLU A 228 2.22 -22.29 -16.70
CA GLU A 228 1.65 -21.04 -17.21
C GLU A 228 2.41 -20.50 -18.42
N LEU A 229 3.75 -20.41 -18.32
CA LEU A 229 4.64 -20.05 -19.42
C LEU A 229 4.42 -20.97 -20.62
N ARG A 230 4.29 -22.27 -20.38
CA ARG A 230 4.01 -23.26 -21.43
C ARG A 230 2.67 -22.99 -22.09
N THR A 231 1.63 -22.72 -21.31
CA THR A 231 0.30 -22.39 -21.83
C THR A 231 0.34 -21.12 -22.69
N TRP A 232 1.10 -20.10 -22.29
CA TRP A 232 1.27 -18.88 -23.09
C TRP A 232 2.01 -19.13 -24.40
N TYR A 233 3.05 -19.96 -24.36
CA TYR A 233 3.81 -20.37 -25.54
C TYR A 233 2.96 -21.19 -26.51
N ASP A 234 2.21 -22.17 -26.01
CA ASP A 234 1.36 -23.05 -26.82
C ASP A 234 0.19 -22.26 -27.46
N ALA A 235 -0.28 -21.20 -26.81
CA ALA A 235 -1.31 -20.29 -27.34
C ALA A 235 -0.74 -19.13 -28.20
N ALA A 236 0.59 -18.98 -28.29
CA ALA A 236 1.21 -17.87 -29.01
C ALA A 236 1.16 -18.08 -30.52
N THR A 237 0.87 -17.00 -31.25
CA THR A 237 0.96 -17.04 -32.72
C THR A 237 2.43 -16.97 -33.16
N PRO A 238 2.79 -17.58 -34.31
CA PRO A 238 4.16 -17.48 -34.84
C PRO A 238 4.64 -16.03 -35.04
N ALA A 239 3.74 -15.15 -35.48
CA ALA A 239 4.03 -13.72 -35.65
C ALA A 239 4.36 -13.04 -34.30
N TYR A 240 3.62 -13.37 -33.24
CA TYR A 240 3.90 -12.84 -31.89
C TYR A 240 5.26 -13.33 -31.38
N LEU A 241 5.57 -14.63 -31.51
CA LEU A 241 6.87 -15.18 -31.09
C LEU A 241 8.03 -14.55 -31.87
N THR A 242 7.83 -14.33 -33.17
CA THR A 242 8.83 -13.69 -34.04
C THR A 242 9.07 -12.23 -33.62
N MET A 243 8.01 -11.47 -33.38
CA MET A 243 8.12 -10.08 -32.93
C MET A 243 8.76 -9.97 -31.55
N LEU A 244 8.43 -10.88 -30.63
CA LEU A 244 9.11 -11.01 -29.33
C LEU A 244 10.61 -11.21 -29.51
N ALA A 245 11.00 -12.18 -30.34
CA ALA A 245 12.40 -12.48 -30.60
C ALA A 245 13.15 -11.29 -31.22
N GLN A 246 12.59 -10.65 -32.25
CA GLN A 246 13.18 -9.46 -32.86
C GLN A 246 13.36 -8.33 -31.85
N THR A 247 12.37 -8.11 -30.96
CA THR A 247 12.44 -7.08 -29.92
C THR A 247 13.56 -7.37 -28.92
N VAL A 248 13.63 -8.59 -28.40
CA VAL A 248 14.62 -8.97 -27.39
C VAL A 248 16.02 -8.98 -28.01
N LEU A 249 16.20 -9.66 -29.14
CA LEU A 249 17.51 -9.79 -29.79
C LEU A 249 18.09 -8.45 -30.25
N ARG A 250 17.24 -7.51 -30.66
CA ARG A 250 17.70 -6.15 -31.02
C ARG A 250 18.19 -5.36 -29.82
N ARG A 251 17.49 -5.48 -28.69
CA ARG A 251 17.92 -4.84 -27.44
C ARG A 251 19.20 -5.47 -26.89
N GLU A 252 19.32 -6.79 -26.99
CA GLU A 252 20.51 -7.55 -26.59
C GLU A 252 21.62 -7.55 -27.65
N THR A 253 21.48 -6.75 -28.72
CA THR A 253 22.49 -6.55 -29.80
C THR A 253 22.83 -7.77 -30.67
N TYR A 254 22.01 -8.83 -30.66
CA TYR A 254 22.14 -9.98 -31.57
C TYR A 254 21.50 -9.75 -32.95
N TYR A 255 20.59 -8.77 -33.08
CA TYR A 255 19.78 -8.59 -34.29
C TYR A 255 19.54 -7.11 -34.65
N ASP A 256 19.99 -6.70 -35.83
CA ASP A 256 19.83 -5.31 -36.32
C ASP A 256 18.66 -5.10 -37.29
N GLY A 257 17.92 -6.16 -37.61
CA GLY A 257 16.81 -6.10 -38.56
C GLY A 257 15.52 -5.45 -38.01
N PRO A 258 14.48 -5.30 -38.85
CA PRO A 258 13.22 -4.72 -38.44
C PRO A 258 12.46 -5.63 -37.46
N VAL A 259 11.59 -5.01 -36.64
CA VAL A 259 10.63 -5.69 -35.76
C VAL A 259 9.28 -5.73 -36.47
N ASP A 260 9.14 -6.61 -37.45
CA ASP A 260 7.99 -6.73 -38.34
C ASP A 260 7.16 -8.01 -38.13
N GLY A 261 7.61 -8.90 -37.23
CA GLY A 261 6.98 -10.20 -36.97
C GLY A 261 7.19 -11.23 -38.09
N ILE A 262 8.09 -10.97 -39.04
CA ILE A 262 8.40 -11.86 -40.16
C ILE A 262 9.74 -12.56 -39.90
N SER A 263 9.75 -13.89 -40.02
CA SER A 263 10.97 -14.67 -39.82
C SER A 263 11.89 -14.53 -41.03
N SER A 264 13.15 -14.12 -40.79
CA SER A 264 14.20 -14.03 -41.81
C SER A 264 15.37 -14.99 -41.53
N THR A 265 16.27 -15.13 -42.49
CA THR A 265 17.52 -15.89 -42.34
C THR A 265 18.43 -15.30 -41.27
N GLU A 266 18.51 -13.97 -41.21
CA GLU A 266 19.30 -13.21 -40.25
C GLU A 266 18.73 -13.39 -38.84
N LEU A 267 17.39 -13.36 -38.70
CA LEU A 267 16.76 -13.61 -37.41
C LEU A 267 17.02 -15.02 -36.89
N LYS A 268 16.99 -16.05 -37.75
CA LYS A 268 17.30 -17.43 -37.36
C LYS A 268 18.74 -17.60 -36.89
N ALA A 269 19.69 -16.90 -37.55
CA ALA A 269 21.08 -16.88 -37.11
C ALA A 269 21.23 -16.20 -35.75
N ALA A 270 20.59 -15.04 -35.54
CA ALA A 270 20.59 -14.35 -34.25
C ALA A 270 19.96 -15.18 -33.12
N ILE A 271 18.89 -15.94 -33.42
CA ILE A 271 18.28 -16.87 -32.45
C ILE A 271 19.27 -17.99 -32.09
N ALA A 272 19.98 -18.55 -33.08
CA ALA A 272 20.96 -19.60 -32.85
C ALA A 272 22.11 -19.12 -31.96
N GLU A 273 22.63 -17.92 -32.21
CA GLU A 273 23.67 -17.29 -31.40
C GLU A 273 23.20 -17.04 -29.96
N PHE A 274 22.01 -16.46 -29.80
CA PHE A 274 21.40 -16.29 -28.47
C PHE A 274 21.19 -17.63 -27.75
N GLN A 275 20.80 -18.69 -28.45
CA GLN A 275 20.66 -20.02 -27.85
C GLN A 275 22.00 -20.54 -27.33
N MET A 276 23.09 -20.38 -28.10
CA MET A 276 24.42 -20.79 -27.66
C MET A 276 24.83 -20.06 -26.37
N ASP A 277 24.60 -18.75 -26.31
CA ASP A 277 24.97 -17.92 -25.16
C ASP A 277 24.09 -18.16 -23.92
N GLN A 278 22.95 -18.85 -24.08
CA GLN A 278 22.05 -19.22 -22.99
C GLN A 278 22.11 -20.73 -22.67
N ASP A 279 23.12 -21.46 -23.16
CA ASP A 279 23.27 -22.92 -22.99
C ASP A 279 22.06 -23.74 -23.49
N ILE A 280 21.36 -23.22 -24.52
CA ILE A 280 20.24 -23.87 -25.20
C ILE A 280 20.74 -24.50 -26.51
N PRO A 281 20.22 -25.68 -26.93
CA PRO A 281 20.55 -26.23 -28.24
C PRO A 281 20.32 -25.22 -29.38
N SER A 282 21.41 -24.86 -30.06
CA SER A 282 21.45 -23.89 -31.16
C SER A 282 20.78 -24.42 -32.41
N THR A 283 19.46 -24.25 -32.47
CA THR A 283 18.59 -24.69 -33.56
C THR A 283 18.15 -23.55 -34.48
N GLY A 284 18.28 -22.29 -34.02
CA GLY A 284 17.73 -21.12 -34.72
C GLY A 284 16.19 -21.07 -34.72
N LEU A 285 15.55 -21.94 -33.93
CA LEU A 285 14.09 -22.03 -33.81
C LEU A 285 13.62 -21.45 -32.48
N LEU A 286 12.45 -20.83 -32.46
CA LEU A 286 11.83 -20.31 -31.25
C LEU A 286 11.17 -21.44 -30.45
N SER A 287 12.00 -22.32 -29.88
CA SER A 287 11.56 -23.38 -28.97
C SER A 287 11.11 -22.81 -27.62
N PHE A 288 10.37 -23.60 -26.83
CA PHE A 288 9.93 -23.16 -25.50
C PHE A 288 11.09 -22.71 -24.57
N PRO A 289 12.23 -23.42 -24.47
CA PRO A 289 13.37 -22.93 -23.70
C PRO A 289 13.89 -21.57 -24.18
N THR A 290 13.88 -21.33 -25.50
CA THR A 290 14.28 -20.05 -26.10
C THR A 290 13.30 -18.94 -25.73
N TYR A 291 12.01 -19.22 -25.82
CA TYR A 291 10.94 -18.31 -25.42
C TYR A 291 11.04 -17.93 -23.93
N GLN A 292 11.27 -18.90 -23.06
CA GLN A 292 11.45 -18.67 -21.63
C GLN A 292 12.66 -17.76 -21.35
N ALA A 293 13.82 -18.05 -21.95
CA ALA A 293 15.02 -17.23 -21.80
C ALA A 293 14.81 -15.79 -22.32
N MET A 294 14.15 -15.62 -23.46
CA MET A 294 13.82 -14.30 -24.01
C MET A 294 12.88 -13.50 -23.11
N LEU A 295 11.88 -14.15 -22.50
CA LEU A 295 10.99 -13.49 -21.54
C LEU A 295 11.73 -13.03 -20.29
N ALA A 296 12.64 -13.85 -19.75
CA ALA A 296 13.44 -13.48 -18.59
C ALA A 296 14.28 -12.23 -18.85
N LYS A 297 14.78 -12.06 -20.08
CA LYS A 297 15.54 -10.86 -20.48
C LYS A 297 14.68 -9.60 -20.56
N ARG A 298 13.35 -9.64 -20.72
CA ARG A 298 12.53 -8.41 -20.87
C ARG A 298 12.62 -7.44 -19.69
N VAL A 299 13.21 -7.88 -18.58
CA VAL A 299 13.40 -7.12 -17.35
C VAL A 299 14.90 -6.86 -17.16
N PRO A 300 15.32 -5.65 -16.76
CA PRO A 300 16.70 -5.42 -16.35
C PRO A 300 17.01 -6.30 -15.13
N VAL A 301 17.82 -7.33 -15.34
CA VAL A 301 18.50 -8.07 -14.26
C VAL A 301 19.78 -7.31 -13.95
N ASP A 302 20.11 -7.12 -12.67
CA ASP A 302 21.36 -6.46 -12.32
C ASP A 302 22.58 -7.27 -12.80
N VAL A 303 23.74 -6.62 -12.80
CA VAL A 303 25.02 -7.17 -13.28
C VAL A 303 25.50 -8.43 -12.54
N HIS A 304 24.80 -8.89 -11.50
CA HIS A 304 25.12 -10.12 -10.77
C HIS A 304 24.20 -11.30 -11.11
N GLY A 305 23.28 -11.17 -12.07
CA GLY A 305 22.35 -12.26 -12.42
C GLY A 305 21.37 -12.59 -11.29
N ASN A 306 21.37 -11.77 -10.24
CA ASN A 306 20.38 -11.83 -9.20
C ASN A 306 19.20 -11.00 -9.72
N VAL A 307 18.02 -11.61 -9.83
CA VAL A 307 16.82 -10.85 -9.45
C VAL A 307 17.23 -10.30 -8.08
N GLN A 308 17.25 -8.97 -7.88
CA GLN A 308 17.32 -8.50 -6.50
C GLN A 308 16.26 -9.34 -5.80
N LYS A 309 16.70 -10.23 -4.90
CA LYS A 309 15.87 -10.55 -3.77
C LYS A 309 15.61 -9.14 -3.24
N VAL A 310 14.45 -8.59 -3.61
CA VAL A 310 13.69 -7.84 -2.65
C VAL A 310 13.66 -8.83 -1.52
N ASP A 311 14.61 -8.62 -0.61
CA ASP A 311 14.63 -9.31 0.64
C ASP A 311 13.25 -8.99 1.16
N LEU A 312 12.34 -9.97 1.12
CA LEU A 312 10.99 -9.79 1.65
C LEU A 312 11.05 -9.86 3.18
N SER A 313 12.24 -10.10 3.75
CA SER A 313 12.63 -9.73 5.12
C SER A 313 12.98 -8.23 5.25
N ALA A 314 13.18 -7.53 4.12
CA ALA A 314 13.21 -6.07 3.97
C ALA A 314 11.97 -5.52 3.22
N VAL A 315 10.96 -6.35 2.98
CA VAL A 315 9.58 -5.89 3.18
C VAL A 315 9.37 -6.01 4.68
N ALA A 316 9.88 -5.00 5.38
CA ALA A 316 9.36 -4.68 6.69
C ALA A 316 7.83 -4.71 6.59
N PRO A 317 7.11 -5.14 7.65
CA PRO A 317 5.67 -4.92 7.69
C PRO A 317 5.39 -3.47 7.33
N ALA A 318 4.20 -3.19 6.81
CA ALA A 318 3.75 -1.84 6.52
C ALA A 318 3.53 -1.02 7.81
N SER A 319 4.53 -0.95 8.68
CA SER A 319 4.82 0.14 9.59
C SER A 319 5.60 1.28 8.90
N ASP A 320 6.08 1.09 7.67
CA ASP A 320 6.85 2.13 6.95
C ASP A 320 6.12 2.85 5.80
N ALA A 321 4.80 2.68 5.69
CA ALA A 321 3.96 3.66 4.97
C ALA A 321 3.64 4.92 5.81
N LEU A 322 4.43 5.14 6.87
CA LEU A 322 4.49 6.39 7.62
C LEU A 322 5.92 6.93 7.80
N SER A 323 6.91 6.24 7.25
CA SER A 323 8.27 6.76 7.20
C SER A 323 8.40 7.70 6.01
N LEU A 324 8.19 8.97 6.31
CA LEU A 324 8.86 10.08 5.65
C LEU A 324 10.33 9.67 5.51
N LYS A 325 10.70 9.22 4.30
CA LYS A 325 12.07 8.89 3.92
C LYS A 325 13.03 9.84 4.62
N GLU A 326 14.07 9.29 5.25
CA GLU A 326 15.21 10.06 5.74
C GLU A 326 15.59 11.12 4.70
N GLY A 327 15.19 12.36 4.99
CA GLY A 327 15.04 13.38 3.96
C GLY A 327 14.76 14.76 4.53
N GLY A 328 15.16 14.97 5.78
CA GLY A 328 15.43 16.31 6.26
C GLY A 328 16.02 16.21 7.65
N GLN A 329 17.34 16.32 7.70
CA GLN A 329 18.03 16.77 8.89
C GLN A 329 17.59 18.22 9.14
N GLY A 330 17.12 18.51 10.35
CA GLY A 330 16.82 19.87 10.78
C GLY A 330 15.35 20.26 10.68
N PRO A 331 14.98 21.35 11.39
CA PRO A 331 13.66 21.51 11.98
C PRO A 331 12.55 21.62 10.94
N ILE A 332 11.41 21.06 11.29
CA ILE A 332 10.15 21.21 10.56
C ILE A 332 9.59 22.57 10.95
N ASP A 333 9.36 23.45 9.98
CA ASP A 333 8.72 24.74 10.28
C ASP A 333 7.23 24.49 10.51
N VAL A 334 6.80 24.63 11.76
CA VAL A 334 5.40 24.51 12.17
C VAL A 334 4.82 25.91 12.38
N THR A 335 4.00 26.38 11.43
CA THR A 335 3.33 27.68 11.53
C THR A 335 1.89 27.49 12.02
N LEU A 336 1.50 28.22 13.06
CA LEU A 336 0.13 28.24 13.60
C LEU A 336 -0.48 29.62 13.43
N SER A 337 -1.76 29.69 13.10
CA SER A 337 -2.56 30.92 13.11
C SER A 337 -3.99 30.64 13.54
N ALA A 338 -4.60 31.52 14.33
CA ALA A 338 -6.03 31.46 14.64
C ALA A 338 -6.84 32.32 13.67
N GLU A 339 -7.95 31.78 13.18
CA GLU A 339 -8.95 32.55 12.44
C GLU A 339 -9.64 33.54 13.39
N GLY A 340 -9.53 34.83 13.11
CA GLY A 340 -10.08 35.90 13.97
C GLY A 340 -9.06 36.65 14.84
N GLY A 341 -7.78 36.24 14.84
CA GLY A 341 -6.69 36.93 15.52
C GLY A 341 -6.34 36.35 16.91
N ASP A 342 -5.49 37.07 17.64
CA ASP A 342 -4.87 36.67 18.92
C ASP A 342 -5.59 37.17 20.18
N HIS A 343 -6.66 37.95 20.01
CA HIS A 343 -7.45 38.56 21.10
C HIS A 343 -8.95 38.19 21.04
N PRO A 344 -9.32 36.90 21.13
CA PRO A 344 -10.72 36.49 21.17
C PRO A 344 -11.39 36.90 22.49
N ARG A 345 -12.72 36.90 22.51
CA ARG A 345 -13.52 37.15 23.72
C ARG A 345 -14.16 35.86 24.22
N VAL A 346 -14.56 35.87 25.50
CA VAL A 346 -15.33 34.77 26.08
C VAL A 346 -16.59 34.48 25.25
N GLY A 347 -16.68 33.26 24.74
CA GLY A 347 -17.77 32.76 23.90
C GLY A 347 -17.39 32.55 22.44
N ASP A 348 -16.27 33.14 21.98
CA ASP A 348 -15.74 32.92 20.64
C ASP A 348 -15.23 31.46 20.48
N GLU A 349 -15.05 31.04 19.23
CA GLU A 349 -14.52 29.71 18.87
C GLU A 349 -13.09 29.82 18.34
N LEU A 350 -12.21 28.93 18.78
CA LEU A 350 -10.88 28.76 18.21
C LEU A 350 -10.96 27.89 16.94
N ASN A 351 -10.60 28.47 15.79
CA ASN A 351 -10.30 27.72 14.57
C ASN A 351 -8.81 27.94 14.25
N LEU A 352 -8.03 26.87 14.34
CA LEU A 352 -6.59 26.87 14.18
C LEU A 352 -6.22 26.42 12.77
N ASP A 353 -5.42 27.21 12.05
CA ASP A 353 -4.73 26.80 10.84
C ASP A 353 -3.28 26.41 11.17
N VAL A 354 -2.89 25.19 10.81
CA VAL A 354 -1.54 24.67 10.95
C VAL A 354 -0.94 24.39 9.58
N ARG A 355 0.26 24.92 9.32
CA ARG A 355 0.99 24.70 8.06
C ARG A 355 2.40 24.19 8.34
N LEU A 356 2.79 23.14 7.61
CA LEU A 356 4.14 22.56 7.67
C LEU A 356 4.92 22.86 6.38
N ASN A 357 6.23 23.07 6.48
CA ASN A 357 7.11 23.20 5.30
C ASN A 357 7.46 21.84 4.64
N ARG A 358 7.21 20.73 5.33
CA ARG A 358 7.39 19.36 4.85
C ARG A 358 6.37 18.43 5.49
N SER A 359 6.09 17.29 4.84
CA SER A 359 5.17 16.31 5.38
C SER A 359 5.71 15.76 6.71
N ALA A 360 4.84 15.62 7.71
CA ALA A 360 5.18 15.19 9.07
C ALA A 360 3.96 14.55 9.74
N ALA A 361 4.19 13.74 10.78
CA ALA A 361 3.14 13.50 11.76
C ALA A 361 3.00 14.76 12.65
N LEU A 362 1.77 15.15 12.95
CA LEU A 362 1.41 16.33 13.72
C LEU A 362 0.59 15.92 14.95
N ARG A 363 0.94 16.49 16.11
CA ARG A 363 0.16 16.36 17.35
C ARG A 363 -0.03 17.73 17.99
N CYS A 364 -1.28 18.15 18.14
CA CYS A 364 -1.63 19.43 18.74
C CYS A 364 -2.35 19.26 20.07
N TYR A 365 -1.92 20.05 21.05
CA TYR A 365 -2.44 20.11 22.41
C TYR A 365 -2.89 21.53 22.69
N TYR A 366 -3.98 21.64 23.43
CA TYR A 366 -4.58 22.90 23.85
C TYR A 366 -4.73 22.92 25.36
N GLU A 367 -4.32 24.02 25.97
CA GLU A 367 -4.51 24.31 27.39
C GLU A 367 -5.45 25.50 27.54
N ASP A 368 -6.55 25.27 28.25
CA ASP A 368 -7.55 26.29 28.54
C ASP A 368 -7.14 27.20 29.72
N ALA A 369 -7.92 28.25 29.98
CA ALA A 369 -7.66 29.16 31.09
C ALA A 369 -7.83 28.51 32.49
N SER A 370 -8.29 27.26 32.55
CA SER A 370 -8.38 26.45 33.77
C SER A 370 -7.18 25.49 33.93
N HIS A 371 -6.14 25.59 33.09
CA HIS A 371 -5.00 24.68 33.03
C HIS A 371 -5.39 23.22 32.75
N THR A 372 -6.45 23.04 31.96
CA THR A 372 -6.87 21.72 31.48
C THR A 372 -6.27 21.48 30.11
N VAL A 373 -5.43 20.44 30.01
CA VAL A 373 -4.74 20.10 28.76
C VAL A 373 -5.51 19.02 28.00
N THR A 374 -5.76 19.27 26.72
CA THR A 374 -6.51 18.37 25.83
C THR A 374 -5.76 18.18 24.52
N GLN A 375 -5.65 16.95 24.03
CA GLN A 375 -5.15 16.70 22.68
C GLN A 375 -6.24 17.03 21.67
N ILE A 376 -6.04 18.06 20.86
CA ILE A 376 -7.02 18.50 19.84
C ILE A 376 -6.75 17.88 18.46
N TYR A 377 -5.52 17.35 18.23
CA TYR A 377 -5.16 16.65 17.01
C TYR A 377 -4.01 15.64 17.25
N PRO A 378 -4.03 14.41 16.68
CA PRO A 378 -5.19 13.79 16.03
C PRO A 378 -6.32 13.58 17.04
N ASN A 379 -7.54 13.42 16.55
CA ASN A 379 -8.74 13.25 17.38
C ASN A 379 -9.69 12.19 16.78
N PRO A 380 -10.74 11.74 17.49
CA PRO A 380 -11.66 10.70 16.99
C PRO A 380 -12.37 11.01 15.66
N PHE A 381 -12.50 12.30 15.31
CA PHE A 381 -13.06 12.74 14.04
C PHE A 381 -11.99 12.82 12.93
N GLU A 382 -10.75 13.08 13.31
CA GLU A 382 -9.59 13.21 12.43
C GLU A 382 -8.43 12.33 12.96
N PRO A 383 -8.52 11.00 12.78
CA PRO A 383 -7.58 10.06 13.39
C PRO A 383 -6.23 10.03 12.69
N MET A 384 -6.16 10.53 11.45
CA MET A 384 -4.92 10.62 10.68
C MET A 384 -4.07 11.75 11.23
N SER A 385 -2.91 11.43 11.80
CA SER A 385 -1.95 12.42 12.32
C SER A 385 -1.03 13.01 11.23
N GLU A 386 -1.07 12.44 10.02
CA GLU A 386 -0.23 12.85 8.90
C GLU A 386 -0.71 14.13 8.25
N VAL A 387 0.19 15.11 8.17
CA VAL A 387 -0.05 16.36 7.46
C VAL A 387 0.95 16.48 6.32
N GLN A 388 0.45 16.83 5.13
CA GLN A 388 1.28 16.97 3.93
C GLN A 388 2.07 18.30 3.92
N ALA A 389 3.20 18.30 3.23
CA ALA A 389 4.01 19.48 3.01
C ALA A 389 3.19 20.59 2.34
N TYR A 390 3.34 21.82 2.82
CA TYR A 390 2.74 23.03 2.24
C TYR A 390 1.19 23.04 2.19
N SER A 391 0.52 22.07 2.83
CA SER A 391 -0.93 22.11 3.06
C SER A 391 -1.25 22.79 4.39
N SER A 392 -2.37 23.53 4.43
CA SER A 392 -2.95 24.06 5.68
C SER A 392 -3.97 23.07 6.21
N THR A 393 -3.80 22.65 7.45
CA THR A 393 -4.75 21.81 8.19
C THR A 393 -5.53 22.70 9.17
N SER A 394 -6.85 22.73 9.04
CA SER A 394 -7.75 23.46 9.95
C SER A 394 -8.19 22.56 11.08
N ILE A 395 -8.07 23.01 12.32
CA ILE A 395 -8.48 22.31 13.55
C ILE A 395 -9.38 23.24 14.37
N PRO A 396 -10.69 22.95 14.53
CA PRO A 396 -11.43 21.85 13.90
C PRO A 396 -11.55 21.98 12.37
N VAL A 397 -11.84 20.88 11.68
CA VAL A 397 -12.20 20.88 10.25
C VAL A 397 -13.47 21.69 9.96
N LYS A 398 -13.58 22.20 8.72
CA LYS A 398 -14.64 23.14 8.29
C LYS A 398 -16.06 22.58 8.35
N ASP A 399 -16.23 21.25 8.32
CA ASP A 399 -17.53 20.58 8.53
C ASP A 399 -17.92 20.47 10.02
N LYS A 400 -17.09 21.01 10.93
CA LYS A 400 -17.28 21.24 12.37
C LYS A 400 -18.03 20.11 13.09
N ARG A 401 -17.33 18.99 13.33
CA ARG A 401 -17.82 17.91 14.21
C ARG A 401 -17.55 18.13 15.70
N PHE A 402 -16.69 19.09 16.03
CA PHE A 402 -16.49 19.63 17.37
C PHE A 402 -16.14 21.13 17.27
N SER A 403 -16.21 21.84 18.40
CA SER A 403 -15.78 23.23 18.52
C SER A 403 -14.96 23.40 19.78
N ILE A 404 -13.95 24.28 19.73
CA ILE A 404 -13.16 24.70 20.89
C ILE A 404 -13.63 26.11 21.23
N ARG A 405 -14.16 26.32 22.43
CA ARG A 405 -14.78 27.59 22.83
C ARG A 405 -14.04 28.20 24.00
N PHE A 406 -13.80 29.51 23.93
CA PHE A 406 -13.21 30.28 25.00
C PHE A 406 -14.21 30.48 26.13
N GLU A 407 -14.08 29.74 27.23
CA GLU A 407 -15.08 29.76 28.32
C GLU A 407 -14.82 30.82 29.38
N LYS A 408 -13.54 31.16 29.62
CA LYS A 408 -13.10 32.08 30.69
C LYS A 408 -12.09 33.10 30.15
N PRO A 409 -12.03 34.31 30.73
CA PRO A 409 -10.95 35.23 30.43
C PRO A 409 -9.65 34.69 31.00
N GLY A 410 -8.55 34.84 30.26
CA GLY A 410 -7.26 34.30 30.68
C GLY A 410 -6.31 34.07 29.51
N HIS A 411 -5.20 33.42 29.81
CA HIS A 411 -4.25 32.96 28.81
C HIS A 411 -4.55 31.52 28.46
N GLU A 412 -4.61 31.26 27.17
CA GLU A 412 -4.77 29.92 26.62
C GLU A 412 -3.67 29.68 25.60
N GLU A 413 -3.30 28.43 25.40
CA GLU A 413 -2.14 28.10 24.58
C GLU A 413 -2.41 26.85 23.74
N VAL A 414 -1.90 26.87 22.50
CA VAL A 414 -1.84 25.70 21.64
C VAL A 414 -0.38 25.39 21.31
N LEU A 415 0.00 24.13 21.49
CA LEU A 415 1.28 23.58 21.03
C LEU A 415 1.04 22.48 20.00
N CYS A 416 1.67 22.61 18.84
CA CYS A 416 1.68 21.57 17.82
C CYS A 416 3.11 21.05 17.62
N PHE A 417 3.30 19.75 17.84
CA PHE A 417 4.55 19.05 17.62
C PHE A 417 4.52 18.35 16.27
N ALA A 418 5.54 18.56 15.46
CA ALA A 418 5.74 17.87 14.20
C ALA A 418 7.03 17.03 14.24
N ALA A 419 6.95 15.79 13.77
CA ALA A 419 8.10 14.88 13.69
C ALA A 419 7.83 13.76 12.68
N ASN A 420 8.81 12.88 12.45
CA ASN A 420 8.53 11.58 11.82
C ASN A 420 7.55 10.78 12.69
N ALA A 421 6.63 10.01 12.09
CA ALA A 421 5.59 9.33 12.85
C ALA A 421 6.11 8.37 13.94
N SER A 422 7.20 7.67 13.65
CA SER A 422 7.88 6.77 14.58
C SER A 422 8.38 7.47 15.87
N VAL A 423 8.56 8.79 15.86
CA VAL A 423 8.95 9.55 17.06
C VAL A 423 7.84 9.49 18.11
N PHE A 424 6.57 9.63 17.69
CA PHE A 424 5.44 9.65 18.62
C PHE A 424 5.04 8.25 19.13
N GLU A 425 5.53 7.18 18.52
CA GLU A 425 5.38 5.80 19.02
C GLU A 425 6.07 5.58 20.37
N HIS A 426 7.06 6.41 20.70
CA HIS A 426 7.82 6.33 21.95
C HIS A 426 7.21 7.18 23.08
N LEU A 427 6.06 7.82 22.85
CA LEU A 427 5.37 8.60 23.88
C LEU A 427 4.87 7.72 25.04
N PRO A 428 4.78 8.29 26.27
CA PRO A 428 4.05 7.67 27.37
C PRO A 428 2.61 7.32 26.99
N SER A 429 2.08 6.24 27.58
CA SER A 429 0.72 5.75 27.33
C SER A 429 -0.36 6.80 27.57
N GLU A 430 -0.15 7.67 28.55
CA GLU A 430 -1.03 8.76 28.95
C GLU A 430 -1.22 9.81 27.83
N LEU A 431 -0.20 9.99 26.98
CA LEU A 431 -0.25 10.88 25.81
C LEU A 431 -0.72 10.15 24.54
N LYS A 432 -0.97 8.84 24.60
CA LYS A 432 -1.47 8.02 23.48
C LYS A 432 -2.99 7.79 23.53
N GLY A 433 -3.67 8.36 24.52
CA GLY A 433 -5.13 8.27 24.67
C GLY A 433 -5.92 8.92 23.53
N PRO A 434 -7.25 8.72 23.50
CA PRO A 434 -8.11 9.33 22.50
C PRO A 434 -8.06 10.86 22.60
N GLY A 435 -8.03 11.54 21.45
CA GLY A 435 -8.10 13.00 21.40
C GLY A 435 -9.46 13.52 21.89
N LEU A 436 -9.51 14.81 22.23
CA LEU A 436 -10.66 15.53 22.79
C LEU A 436 -11.09 15.09 24.20
N GLU A 437 -10.22 14.35 24.89
CA GLU A 437 -10.34 14.07 26.31
C GLU A 437 -9.23 14.78 27.11
N THR A 438 -9.53 15.12 28.36
CA THR A 438 -8.54 15.72 29.26
C THR A 438 -7.41 14.73 29.53
N ILE A 439 -6.18 15.18 29.35
CA ILE A 439 -4.99 14.36 29.59
C ILE A 439 -4.74 14.27 31.09
N THR A 440 -4.72 13.05 31.62
CA THR A 440 -4.39 12.79 33.02
C THR A 440 -2.89 12.54 33.16
N GLY A 441 -2.27 13.03 34.24
CA GLY A 441 -0.83 12.90 34.49
C GLY A 441 0.05 14.00 33.87
N PHE A 442 -0.49 14.86 33.00
CA PHE A 442 0.19 16.00 32.38
C PHE A 442 -0.62 17.29 32.61
N PRO A 443 -0.50 17.92 33.80
CA PRO A 443 -1.36 19.05 34.18
C PRO A 443 -1.05 20.35 33.43
N ALA A 444 0.08 20.48 32.74
CA ALA A 444 0.42 21.66 31.96
C ALA A 444 1.12 21.31 30.64
N LEU A 445 1.03 22.19 29.62
CA LEU A 445 1.71 22.00 28.33
C LEU A 445 3.24 21.91 28.44
N VAL A 446 3.82 22.47 29.50
CA VAL A 446 5.25 22.32 29.79
C VAL A 446 5.63 20.86 30.05
N ASP A 447 4.75 20.08 30.68
CA ASP A 447 4.98 18.66 30.95
C ASP A 447 4.96 17.85 29.66
N ILE A 448 4.06 18.20 28.74
CA ILE A 448 4.00 17.60 27.39
C ILE A 448 5.25 17.98 26.60
N THR A 449 5.69 19.23 26.68
CA THR A 449 6.92 19.69 26.03
C THR A 449 8.13 18.91 26.54
N ASN A 450 8.24 18.68 27.85
CA ASN A 450 9.31 17.89 28.45
C ASN A 450 9.27 16.43 27.98
N ALA A 451 8.09 15.80 27.93
CA ALA A 451 7.92 14.44 27.42
C ALA A 451 8.30 14.32 25.94
N MET A 452 7.94 15.33 25.12
CA MET A 452 8.30 15.39 23.71
C MET A 452 9.82 15.55 23.52
N LEU A 453 10.46 16.46 24.27
CA LEU A 453 11.90 16.66 24.21
C LEU A 453 12.68 15.43 24.69
N ALA A 454 12.16 14.66 25.65
CA ALA A 454 12.78 13.42 26.13
C ALA A 454 12.90 12.34 25.05
N LEU A 455 12.15 12.45 23.93
CA LEU A 455 12.28 11.56 22.79
C LEU A 455 13.62 11.74 22.03
N ASN A 456 14.34 12.84 22.26
CA ASN A 456 15.64 13.14 21.63
C ASN A 456 15.65 12.96 20.09
N ALA A 457 14.54 13.28 19.45
CA ALA A 457 14.36 13.09 18.01
C ALA A 457 14.84 14.31 17.19
N PRO A 458 15.78 14.14 16.23
CA PRO A 458 16.30 15.26 15.42
C PRO A 458 15.27 15.96 14.54
N SER A 459 14.16 15.29 14.22
CA SER A 459 13.07 15.83 13.41
C SER A 459 12.02 16.57 14.22
N LEU A 460 12.05 16.46 15.56
CA LEU A 460 11.02 17.04 16.41
C LEU A 460 11.08 18.57 16.34
N SER A 461 9.96 19.18 16.05
CA SER A 461 9.79 20.64 16.05
C SER A 461 8.46 21.00 16.69
N VAL A 462 8.38 22.21 17.24
CA VAL A 462 7.20 22.69 17.94
C VAL A 462 6.80 24.04 17.39
N GLY A 463 5.52 24.19 17.07
CA GLY A 463 4.89 25.46 16.82
C GLY A 463 3.99 25.82 18.01
N ARG A 464 3.92 27.11 18.33
CA ARG A 464 3.17 27.65 19.46
C ARG A 464 2.23 28.76 19.01
N LEU A 465 1.03 28.77 19.57
CA LEU A 465 0.10 29.89 19.49
C LEU A 465 -0.35 30.23 20.91
N ASN A 466 -0.14 31.47 21.32
CA ASN A 466 -0.66 32.01 22.58
C ASN A 466 -1.89 32.84 22.26
N VAL A 467 -2.93 32.71 23.09
CA VAL A 467 -4.20 33.41 22.91
C VAL A 467 -4.53 34.14 24.22
N ALA A 468 -4.84 35.45 24.11
CA ALA A 468 -5.24 36.26 25.26
C ALA A 468 -6.75 36.52 25.20
N VAL A 469 -7.51 35.78 26.01
CA VAL A 469 -8.98 35.85 26.00
C VAL A 469 -9.46 37.04 26.83
N GLY A 470 -10.08 38.00 26.16
CA GLY A 470 -10.70 39.17 26.80
C GLY A 470 -12.06 38.85 27.44
N SER A 471 -12.47 39.65 28.42
CA SER A 471 -13.85 39.64 28.92
C SER A 471 -14.83 40.04 27.80
N ARG A 472 -16.08 39.56 27.89
CA ARG A 472 -17.14 39.89 26.90
C ARG A 472 -17.35 41.39 26.70
#